data_AF-X1MLX3-F1
#
_entry.id   AF-X1MLX3-F1
#
_cell.length_a   1.000
_cell.length_b   1.000
_cell.length_c   1.000
_cell.angle_alpha   90.00
_cell.angle_beta   90.00
_cell.angle_gamma   90.00
#
_symmetry.space_group_name_H-M   'P 1'
#
loop_
_entity.id
_entity.type
_entity.pdbx_description
1 polymer ?
#
loop_
_entity_poly.entity_id
_entity_poly.type
_entity_poly.pdbx_seq_one_letter_code
_entity_poly.pdbx_strand_id
1 'polypeptide(L)'
;MAIGAITIIAAVMMAMVQKEAMRLLSFHAVSQVGYMVMGIGTGIPIGIAGGLFHMINHAIYKSCLFLSAGSVEHRTKTTQLDNLGGLGTKMPVTMFTFIVAAFAISGVPPFNGFYSKWMVYQGVVELSGETNLW
;
A
#
# COMPACT_ATOMS: atom_id res chain seq x y z
N MET A 1 -10.12 -9.92 11.55
CA MET A 1 -9.25 -10.49 10.49
C MET A 1 -9.95 -10.64 9.12
N ALA A 2 -11.05 -11.39 8.99
CA ALA A 2 -11.71 -11.66 7.70
C ALA A 2 -12.11 -10.40 6.91
N ILE A 3 -12.66 -9.38 7.58
CA ILE A 3 -13.00 -8.09 6.96
C ILE A 3 -11.75 -7.45 6.33
N GLY A 4 -10.63 -7.41 7.06
CA GLY A 4 -9.35 -6.90 6.55
C GLY A 4 -8.86 -7.66 5.31
N ALA A 5 -8.94 -8.99 5.31
CA ALA A 5 -8.58 -9.82 4.17
C ALA A 5 -9.43 -9.51 2.92
N ILE A 6 -10.75 -9.45 3.11
CA ILE A 6 -11.69 -9.11 2.04
C ILE A 6 -11.41 -7.70 1.51
N THR A 7 -11.16 -6.73 2.39
CA THR A 7 -10.82 -5.36 2.00
C THR A 7 -9.53 -5.30 1.18
N ILE A 8 -8.48 -6.04 1.56
CA ILE A 8 -7.22 -6.09 0.81
C ILE A 8 -7.48 -6.51 -0.64
N ILE A 9 -8.19 -7.63 -0.82
CA ILE A 9 -8.43 -8.24 -2.14
C ILE A 9 -9.41 -7.41 -2.96
N ALA A 10 -10.56 -7.04 -2.39
CA ALA A 10 -11.58 -6.29 -3.12
C ALA A 10 -11.05 -4.92 -3.58
N ALA A 11 -10.34 -4.20 -2.71
CA ALA A 11 -9.83 -2.88 -3.03
C ALA A 11 -8.68 -2.92 -4.03
N VAL A 12 -7.78 -3.93 -3.99
CA VAL A 12 -6.71 -4.04 -5.00
C VAL A 12 -7.25 -4.42 -6.37
N MET A 13 -8.23 -5.33 -6.44
CA MET A 13 -8.90 -5.68 -7.70
C MET A 13 -9.60 -4.46 -8.31
N MET A 14 -10.27 -3.65 -7.47
CA MET A 14 -10.84 -2.39 -7.91
C MET A 14 -9.77 -1.38 -8.35
N ALA A 15 -8.61 -1.33 -7.69
CA ALA A 15 -7.51 -0.44 -8.09
C ALA A 15 -6.94 -0.81 -9.48
N MET A 16 -6.83 -2.10 -9.80
CA MET A 16 -6.23 -2.58 -11.05
C MET A 16 -7.01 -2.16 -12.31
N VAL A 17 -8.32 -1.97 -12.21
CA VAL A 17 -9.16 -1.55 -13.35
C VAL A 17 -9.24 -0.03 -13.51
N GLN A 18 -8.57 0.73 -12.63
CA GLN A 18 -8.60 2.18 -12.67
C GLN A 18 -7.63 2.75 -13.70
N LYS A 19 -8.16 3.62 -14.57
CA LYS A 19 -7.40 4.37 -15.56
C LYS A 19 -6.96 5.76 -15.07
N GLU A 20 -7.60 6.25 -14.01
CA GLU A 20 -7.29 7.53 -13.39
C GLU A 20 -6.31 7.34 -12.23
N ALA A 21 -5.14 8.00 -12.27
CA ALA A 21 -4.06 7.80 -11.31
C ALA A 21 -4.50 8.06 -9.86
N MET A 22 -5.23 9.16 -9.61
CA MET A 22 -5.73 9.49 -8.28
C MET A 22 -6.73 8.45 -7.77
N ARG A 23 -7.61 7.95 -8.65
CA ARG A 23 -8.61 6.93 -8.28
C ARG A 23 -7.95 5.59 -7.99
N LEU A 24 -6.96 5.19 -8.80
CA LEU A 24 -6.12 4.02 -8.57
C LEU A 24 -5.45 4.08 -7.19
N LEU A 25 -4.79 5.21 -6.89
CA LEU A 25 -4.09 5.39 -5.62
C LEU A 25 -5.07 5.33 -4.44
N SER A 26 -6.27 5.90 -4.56
CA SER A 26 -7.29 5.85 -3.50
C SER A 26 -7.76 4.43 -3.19
N PHE A 27 -8.10 3.62 -4.20
CA PHE A 27 -8.46 2.21 -3.97
C PHE A 27 -7.29 1.42 -3.38
N HIS A 28 -6.07 1.68 -3.84
CA HIS A 28 -4.90 1.06 -3.25
C HIS A 28 -4.69 1.49 -1.78
N ALA A 29 -5.04 2.72 -1.39
CA ALA A 29 -4.99 3.14 0.02
C ALA A 29 -5.95 2.29 0.88
N VAL A 30 -7.17 2.05 0.38
CA VAL A 30 -8.17 1.20 1.06
C VAL A 30 -7.63 -0.22 1.25
N SER A 31 -6.94 -0.79 0.25
CA SER A 31 -6.29 -2.10 0.37
C SER A 31 -5.24 -2.12 1.51
N GLN A 32 -4.45 -1.05 1.67
CA GLN A 32 -3.46 -0.97 2.76
C GLN A 32 -4.09 -0.80 4.15
N VAL A 33 -5.24 -0.11 4.25
CA VAL A 33 -6.03 -0.09 5.50
C VAL A 33 -6.50 -1.50 5.87
N GLY A 34 -6.80 -2.35 4.88
CA GLY A 34 -7.10 -3.76 5.12
C GLY A 34 -5.98 -4.53 5.83
N TYR A 35 -4.70 -4.23 5.52
CA TYR A 35 -3.55 -4.80 6.25
C TYR A 35 -3.51 -4.33 7.71
N MET A 36 -3.83 -3.06 7.99
CA MET A 36 -3.88 -2.52 9.35
C MET A 36 -4.98 -3.20 10.17
N VAL A 37 -6.18 -3.32 9.58
CA VAL A 37 -7.33 -4.01 10.20
C VAL A 37 -7.05 -5.51 10.40
N MET A 38 -6.36 -6.14 9.45
CA MET A 38 -5.93 -7.53 9.58
C MET A 38 -4.97 -7.70 10.76
N GLY A 39 -3.89 -6.91 10.82
CA GLY A 39 -2.88 -6.99 11.87
C GLY A 39 -3.45 -6.74 13.27
N ILE A 40 -4.18 -5.63 13.46
CA ILE A 40 -4.83 -5.33 14.74
C ILE A 40 -5.85 -6.41 15.09
N GLY A 41 -6.62 -6.88 14.09
CA GLY A 41 -7.63 -7.90 14.26
C GLY A 41 -7.10 -9.32 14.48
N THR A 42 -5.78 -9.52 14.59
CA THR A 42 -5.19 -10.79 15.06
C THR A 42 -5.21 -10.91 16.58
N GLY A 43 -5.19 -9.80 17.32
CA GLY A 43 -5.05 -9.81 18.78
C GLY A 43 -3.66 -10.18 19.31
N ILE A 44 -2.74 -10.61 18.43
CA ILE A 44 -1.37 -10.99 18.78
C ILE A 44 -0.48 -9.75 18.85
N PRO A 45 0.41 -9.60 19.87
CA PRO A 45 1.27 -8.44 20.02
C PRO A 45 2.07 -8.07 18.75
N ILE A 46 2.66 -9.06 18.06
CA ILE A 46 3.43 -8.80 16.83
C ILE A 46 2.55 -8.32 15.68
N GLY A 47 1.33 -8.86 15.56
CA GLY A 47 0.36 -8.46 14.54
C GLY A 47 -0.19 -7.04 14.77
N ILE A 48 -0.48 -6.69 16.02
CA ILE A 48 -0.91 -5.34 16.42
C ILE A 48 0.21 -4.34 16.14
N ALA A 49 1.44 -4.63 16.56
CA ALA A 49 2.60 -3.80 16.28
C ALA A 49 2.83 -3.64 14.76
N GLY A 50 2.69 -4.73 14.00
CA GLY A 50 2.76 -4.71 12.53
C GLY A 50 1.71 -3.81 11.90
N GLY A 51 0.45 -3.88 12.35
CA GLY A 51 -0.64 -3.05 11.84
C GLY A 51 -0.43 -1.56 12.10
N LEU A 52 -0.01 -1.18 13.31
CA LEU A 52 0.31 0.20 13.67
C LEU A 52 1.55 0.73 12.93
N PHE A 53 2.59 -0.10 12.79
CA PHE A 53 3.76 0.26 12.01
C PHE A 53 3.42 0.43 10.52
N HIS A 54 2.56 -0.43 9.98
CA HIS A 54 2.05 -0.31 8.62
C HIS A 54 1.29 0.99 8.40
N MET A 55 0.51 1.45 9.39
CA MET A 55 -0.20 2.74 9.33
C MET A 55 0.76 3.92 9.14
N ILE A 56 1.86 3.96 9.90
CA ILE A 56 2.88 5.01 9.78
C ILE A 56 3.56 4.95 8.42
N ASN A 57 4.01 3.76 8.00
CA ASN A 57 4.64 3.58 6.69
C ASN A 57 3.69 4.00 5.56
N HIS A 58 2.42 3.60 5.67
CA HIS A 58 1.36 3.94 4.73
C HIS A 58 1.19 5.44 4.56
N ALA A 59 1.12 6.20 5.65
CA ALA A 59 1.02 7.65 5.58
C ALA A 59 2.20 8.26 4.80
N ILE A 60 3.41 7.75 4.99
CA ILE A 60 4.63 8.27 4.35
C ILE A 60 4.63 7.96 2.85
N TYR A 61 4.63 6.68 2.47
CA TYR A 61 4.76 6.32 1.05
C TYR A 61 3.52 6.73 0.25
N LYS A 62 2.32 6.73 0.85
CA LYS A 62 1.10 7.08 0.13
C LYS A 62 1.01 8.57 -0.12
N SER A 63 1.40 9.41 0.85
CA SER A 63 1.54 10.86 0.64
C SER A 63 2.53 11.16 -0.48
N CYS A 64 3.67 10.45 -0.52
CA CYS A 64 4.66 10.62 -1.59
C CYS A 64 4.10 10.22 -2.97
N LEU A 65 3.34 9.11 -3.06
CA LEU A 65 2.71 8.68 -4.31
C LEU A 65 1.64 9.67 -4.79
N PHE A 66 0.78 10.16 -3.89
CA PHE A 66 -0.23 11.17 -4.24
C PHE A 66 0.42 12.50 -4.65
N LEU A 67 1.48 12.93 -3.97
CA LEU A 67 2.23 14.14 -4.34
C LEU A 67 2.92 13.97 -5.70
N SER A 68 3.46 12.79 -5.99
CA SER A 68 4.07 12.47 -7.28
C SER A 68 3.02 12.47 -8.41
N ALA A 69 1.86 11.86 -8.19
CA ALA A 69 0.75 11.88 -9.13
C ALA A 69 0.21 13.30 -9.35
N GLY A 70 0.07 14.11 -8.29
CA GLY A 70 -0.33 15.50 -8.37
C GLY A 70 0.70 16.39 -9.08
N SER A 71 1.99 16.11 -8.91
CA SER A 71 3.06 16.77 -9.67
C SER A 71 2.95 16.49 -11.17
N VAL A 72 2.68 15.22 -11.53
CA VAL A 72 2.44 14.82 -12.93
C VAL A 72 1.21 15.53 -13.47
N GLU A 73 0.07 15.46 -12.77
CA GLU A 73 -1.17 16.14 -13.16
C GLU A 73 -0.96 17.64 -13.34
N HIS A 74 -0.23 18.29 -12.44
CA HIS A 74 0.05 19.72 -12.53
C HIS A 74 0.78 20.08 -13.85
N ARG A 75 1.67 19.20 -14.33
CA ARG A 75 2.47 19.38 -15.54
C ARG A 75 1.76 18.95 -16.82
N THR A 76 0.99 17.86 -16.78
CA THR A 76 0.34 17.27 -17.96
C THR A 76 -1.13 17.68 -18.11
N LYS A 77 -1.72 18.27 -17.07
CA LYS A 77 -3.15 18.63 -16.97
C LYS A 77 -4.09 17.44 -17.13
N THR A 78 -3.59 16.22 -16.91
CA THR A 78 -4.40 15.00 -16.97
C THR A 78 -3.92 13.98 -15.95
N THR A 79 -4.88 13.26 -15.39
CA THR A 79 -4.72 12.15 -14.45
C THR A 79 -4.96 10.79 -15.12
N GLN A 80 -5.37 10.79 -16.39
CA GLN A 80 -5.63 9.60 -17.18
C GLN A 80 -4.32 8.92 -17.59
N LEU A 81 -4.08 7.72 -17.06
CA LEU A 81 -2.89 6.93 -17.30
C LEU A 81 -2.69 6.60 -18.79
N ASP A 82 -3.78 6.39 -19.52
CA ASP A 82 -3.77 6.10 -20.98
C ASP A 82 -3.17 7.26 -21.80
N ASN A 83 -3.19 8.49 -21.26
CA ASN A 83 -2.67 9.70 -21.91
C ASN A 83 -1.26 10.07 -21.43
N LEU A 84 -0.68 9.32 -20.48
CA LEU A 84 0.63 9.61 -19.89
C LEU A 84 1.70 8.70 -20.49
N GLY A 85 2.86 9.27 -20.84
CA GLY A 85 3.98 8.52 -21.40
C GLY A 85 5.26 9.33 -21.51
N GLY A 86 6.42 8.68 -21.40
CA GLY A 86 7.73 9.32 -21.59
C GLY A 86 8.10 10.38 -20.53
N LEU A 87 7.44 10.38 -19.36
CA LEU A 87 7.68 11.37 -18.31
C LEU A 87 8.94 11.10 -17.48
N GLY A 88 9.48 9.88 -17.51
CA GLY A 88 10.66 9.51 -16.72
C GLY A 88 11.90 10.38 -17.01
N THR A 89 12.09 10.79 -18.26
CA THR A 89 13.19 11.69 -18.65
C THR A 89 12.84 13.17 -18.47
N LYS A 90 11.55 13.53 -18.54
CA LYS A 90 11.08 14.93 -18.40
C LYS A 90 10.89 15.37 -16.95
N MET A 91 10.66 14.42 -16.04
CA MET A 91 10.41 14.64 -14.61
C MET A 91 11.20 13.62 -13.76
N PRO A 92 12.55 13.60 -13.86
CA PRO A 92 13.38 12.54 -13.27
C PRO A 92 13.30 12.49 -11.73
N VAL A 93 13.14 13.64 -11.07
CA VAL A 93 12.99 13.69 -9.60
C VAL A 93 11.66 13.06 -9.18
N THR A 94 10.54 13.44 -9.82
CA THR A 94 9.22 12.85 -9.55
C THR A 94 9.20 11.35 -9.83
N MET A 95 9.87 10.91 -10.91
CA MET A 95 10.01 9.50 -11.23
C MET A 95 10.79 8.74 -10.15
N PHE A 96 11.91 9.29 -9.69
CA PHE A 96 12.73 8.67 -8.65
C PHE A 96 11.96 8.55 -7.33
N THR A 97 11.31 9.62 -6.86
CA THR A 97 10.52 9.59 -5.63
C THR A 97 9.33 8.64 -5.74
N PHE A 98 8.67 8.60 -6.91
CA PHE A 98 7.59 7.67 -7.18
C PHE A 98 8.08 6.21 -7.12
N ILE A 99 9.22 5.87 -7.75
CA ILE A 99 9.78 4.51 -7.73
C ILE A 99 10.10 4.09 -6.29
N VAL A 100 10.77 4.95 -5.52
CA VAL A 100 11.11 4.66 -4.11
C VAL A 100 9.85 4.38 -3.29
N ALA A 101 8.82 5.23 -3.44
CA ALA A 101 7.56 5.04 -2.75
C ALA A 101 6.77 3.80 -3.28
N ALA A 102 6.89 3.48 -4.57
CA ALA A 102 6.29 2.31 -5.19
C ALA A 102 6.90 1.00 -4.69
N PHE A 103 8.22 0.95 -4.51
CA PHE A 103 8.88 -0.20 -3.88
C PHE A 103 8.56 -0.31 -2.39
N ALA A 104 8.45 0.82 -1.69
CA ALA A 104 8.03 0.83 -0.30
C ALA A 104 6.62 0.26 -0.13
N ILE A 105 5.65 0.72 -0.92
CA ILE A 105 4.26 0.24 -0.82
C ILE A 105 4.07 -1.20 -1.31
N SER A 106 4.84 -1.66 -2.30
CA SER A 106 4.77 -3.05 -2.77
C SER A 106 5.26 -4.02 -1.70
N GLY A 107 6.14 -3.57 -0.81
CA GLY A 107 6.71 -4.37 0.27
C GLY A 107 7.89 -5.19 -0.21
N VAL A 108 8.76 -4.60 -1.03
CA VAL A 108 10.02 -5.22 -1.46
C VAL A 108 11.10 -5.00 -0.39
N PRO A 109 11.84 -6.03 0.05
CA PRO A 109 13.06 -5.82 0.84
C PRO A 109 14.04 -4.98 0.02
N PRO A 110 14.65 -3.90 0.53
CA PRO A 110 14.87 -3.52 1.94
C PRO A 110 13.93 -2.41 2.49
N PHE A 111 12.76 -2.16 1.87
CA PHE A 111 11.91 -1.02 2.25
C PHE A 111 11.02 -1.29 3.47
N ASN A 112 10.62 -0.22 4.17
CA ASN A 112 9.81 -0.27 5.39
C ASN A 112 8.47 -1.01 5.24
N GLY A 113 7.82 -0.92 4.08
CA GLY A 113 6.55 -1.59 3.81
C GLY A 113 6.67 -3.11 3.87
N PHE A 114 7.84 -3.69 3.55
CA PHE A 114 8.09 -5.12 3.73
C PHE A 114 8.00 -5.51 5.20
N TYR A 115 8.79 -4.86 6.06
CA TYR A 115 8.87 -5.18 7.48
C TYR A 115 7.51 -5.07 8.18
N SER A 116 6.74 -4.02 7.88
CA SER A 116 5.39 -3.88 8.45
C SER A 116 4.42 -4.97 8.03
N LYS A 117 4.39 -5.34 6.75
CA LYS A 117 3.53 -6.44 6.27
C LYS A 117 4.01 -7.79 6.80
N TRP A 118 5.32 -8.00 6.91
CA TRP A 118 5.89 -9.20 7.49
C TRP A 118 5.42 -9.44 8.93
N MET A 119 5.44 -8.39 9.77
CA MET A 119 4.93 -8.48 11.14
C MET A 119 3.42 -8.80 11.19
N VAL A 120 2.62 -8.22 10.29
CA VAL A 120 1.19 -8.57 10.16
C VAL A 120 1.02 -10.04 9.82
N TYR A 121 1.79 -10.58 8.87
CA TYR A 121 1.74 -11.99 8.51
C TYR A 121 2.19 -12.90 9.66
N GLN A 122 3.23 -12.54 10.40
CA GLN A 122 3.65 -13.29 11.59
C GLN A 122 2.52 -13.37 12.62
N GLY A 123 1.81 -12.26 12.88
CA GLY A 123 0.66 -12.27 13.79
C GLY A 123 -0.48 -13.18 13.30
N VAL A 124 -0.72 -13.26 12.00
CA VAL A 124 -1.72 -14.19 11.42
C VAL A 124 -1.28 -15.64 11.58
N VAL A 125 -0.01 -15.94 11.33
CA VAL A 125 0.54 -17.30 11.48
C VAL A 125 0.53 -17.74 12.94
N GLU A 126 0.93 -16.88 13.87
CA GLU A 126 0.95 -17.16 15.30
C GLU A 126 -0.46 -17.45 15.84
N LEU A 127 -1.44 -16.61 15.50
CA LEU A 127 -2.85 -16.86 15.82
C LEU A 127 -3.32 -18.22 15.31
N SER A 128 -2.95 -18.59 14.08
CA SER A 128 -3.31 -19.91 13.54
C SER A 128 -2.67 -21.07 14.30
N GLY A 129 -1.47 -20.87 14.86
CA GLY A 129 -0.78 -21.82 15.72
C GLY A 129 -1.48 -22.02 17.06
N GLU A 130 -1.97 -20.95 17.70
CA GLU A 130 -2.75 -21.03 18.95
C GLU A 130 -4.15 -21.64 18.74
N THR A 131 -4.74 -21.47 17.55
CA THR A 131 -6.07 -22.01 17.23
C THR A 131 -6.03 -23.50 16.84
N ASN A 132 -4.84 -24.10 16.68
CA ASN A 132 -4.71 -25.55 16.49
C ASN A 132 -4.96 -26.28 17.82
N LEU A 133 -6.24 -26.45 18.16
CA LEU A 133 -6.76 -27.27 19.26
C LEU A 133 -6.78 -28.77 18.91
N TRP A 134 -5.64 -29.31 18.47
CA TRP A 134 -5.38 -30.75 18.51
C TRP A 134 -4.43 -31.06 19.66
#